data_AF-A0A1Y1V1P1-F1
#
_entry.id   AF-A0A1Y1V1P1-F1
#
_cell.length_a   1.000
_cell.length_b   1.000
_cell.length_c   1.000
_cell.angle_alpha   90.00
_cell.angle_beta   90.00
_cell.angle_gamma   90.00
#
_symmetry.space_group_name_H-M   'P 1'
#
loop_
_entity.id
_entity.type
_entity.pdbx_description
1 polymer ?
#
loop_
_entity_poly.entity_id
_entity_poly.type
_entity_poly.pdbx_seq_one_letter_code
_entity_poly.pdbx_strand_id
1 'polypeptide(L)' 'MGVRVLLIVLAVIFVLSVLALLFTPKGPNQAVIRTSIVLTLACCYLMWAITYMCQMNPLISPERVERIKNN' A
#
# COMPACT_ATOMS: atom_id res chain seq x y z
N MET A 1 -16.39 -5.99 4.65
CA MET A 1 -15.14 -5.93 5.45
C MET A 1 -14.01 -5.16 4.75
N GLY A 2 -13.99 -5.07 3.41
CA GLY A 2 -12.87 -4.48 2.65
C GLY A 2 -12.58 -3.00 2.89
N VAL A 3 -13.59 -2.13 2.89
CA VAL A 3 -13.37 -0.67 3.08
C VAL A 3 -12.81 -0.34 4.46
N ARG A 4 -13.16 -1.11 5.49
CA ARG A 4 -12.63 -0.91 6.85
C ARG A 4 -11.11 -1.13 6.90
N VAL A 5 -10.61 -2.13 6.16
CA VAL A 5 -9.17 -2.43 6.08
C VAL A 5 -8.43 -1.30 5.37
N LEU A 6 -9.00 -0.76 4.28
CA LEU A 6 -8.46 0.40 3.58
C LEU A 6 -8.29 1.61 4.52
N LEU A 7 -9.31 1.93 5.32
CA LEU A 7 -9.26 3.06 6.25
C LEU A 7 -8.24 2.85 7.38
N ILE A 8 -8.11 1.63 7.91
CA ILE A 8 -7.13 1.31 8.95
C ILE A 8 -5.69 1.46 8.41
N VAL A 9 -5.41 0.91 7.24
CA VAL A 9 -4.06 0.99 6.64
C VAL A 9 -3.71 2.43 6.26
N LEU A 10 -4.67 3.20 5.74
CA LEU A 10 -4.49 4.62 5.46
C LEU A 10 -4.15 5.40 6.75
N ALA A 11 -4.87 5.15 7.84
CA ALA A 11 -4.62 5.80 9.12
C ALA A 11 -3.21 5.48 9.66
N VAL A 12 -2.77 4.22 9.57
CA VAL A 12 -1.43 3.81 10.00
C VAL A 12 -0.35 4.52 9.18
N ILE A 13 -0.49 4.56 7.86
CA ILE A 13 0.50 5.19 6.98
C ILE A 13 0.51 6.71 7.16
N PHE A 14 -0.65 7.33 7.38
CA PHE A 14 -0.75 8.75 7.69
C PHE A 14 -0.01 9.09 8.98
N VAL A 15 -0.24 8.31 10.06
CA VAL A 15 0.48 8.49 11.32
C VAL A 15 1.99 8.32 11.14
N LEU A 16 2.43 7.28 10.43
CA LEU A 16 3.85 7.07 10.12
C LEU A 16 4.47 8.23 9.33
N SER A 17 3.71 8.81 8.40
CA SER A 17 4.16 9.94 7.59
C SER A 17 4.33 11.20 8.44
N VAL A 18 3.39 11.47 9.36
CA VAL A 18 3.48 12.59 10.32
C VAL A 18 4.66 12.39 11.27
N LEU A 19 4.86 11.17 11.78
CA LEU A 19 6.01 10.84 12.62
C LEU A 19 7.33 11.05 11.87
N ALA A 20 7.43 10.63 10.60
CA ALA A 20 8.63 10.85 9.79
C ALA A 20 8.96 12.35 9.65
N LEU A 21 7.95 13.22 9.47
CA LEU A 21 8.16 14.67 9.38
C LEU A 21 8.69 15.28 10.68
N LEU A 22 8.18 14.82 11.83
CA LEU A 22 8.55 15.31 13.16
C LEU A 22 9.93 14.80 13.61
N PHE A 23 10.23 13.52 13.36
CA PHE A 23 11.46 12.86 13.80
C PHE A 23 12.66 13.08 12.85
N THR A 24 12.50 13.78 11.72
CA THR A 24 13.65 14.04 10.83
C THR A 24 14.62 15.05 11.47
N PRO A 25 15.90 14.68 11.72
CA PRO A 25 16.90 15.58 12.30
C PRO A 25 17.15 16.81 11.42
N LYS A 26 17.45 17.95 12.04
CA LYS A 26 17.75 19.21 11.35
C LYS A 26 19.10 19.08 10.63
N GLY A 27 19.09 19.26 9.31
CA GLY A 27 20.28 19.18 8.47
C GLY A 27 20.03 19.79 7.08
N PRO A 28 21.09 20.02 6.28
CA PRO A 28 20.99 20.65 4.96
C PRO A 28 20.10 19.86 3.99
N ASN A 29 20.03 18.54 4.16
CA ASN A 29 19.25 17.64 3.32
C ASN A 29 17.86 17.30 3.92
N GLN A 30 17.42 18.00 4.96
CA GLN A 30 16.20 17.67 5.71
C GLN A 30 14.94 17.70 4.84
N ALA A 31 14.84 18.65 3.91
CA ALA A 31 13.70 18.73 3.01
C ALA A 31 13.61 17.50 2.09
N VAL A 32 14.74 17.06 1.53
CA VAL A 32 14.82 15.90 0.63
C VAL A 32 14.48 14.61 1.36
N ILE A 33 14.97 14.43 2.59
CA ILE A 33 14.69 13.24 3.41
C ILE A 33 13.21 13.19 3.82
N ARG A 34 12.63 14.33 4.20
CA ARG A 34 11.20 14.42 4.54
C ARG A 34 10.30 14.05 3.37
N THR A 35 10.57 14.61 2.19
CA THR A 35 9.71 14.40 1.02
C THR A 35 9.91 13.01 0.41
N SER A 36 11.13 12.47 0.41
CA SER A 36 11.38 11.12 -0.12
C SER A 36 10.67 10.04 0.72
N ILE A 37 10.73 10.12 2.05
CA ILE A 37 10.06 9.15 2.94
C ILE A 37 8.53 9.21 2.75
N VAL A 38 7.95 10.42 2.74
CA VAL A 38 6.51 10.59 2.54
C VAL A 38 6.07 10.09 1.16
N LEU A 39 6.86 10.34 0.11
CA LEU A 39 6.56 9.89 -1.24
C LEU A 39 6.63 8.37 -1.38
N THR A 40 7.65 7.73 -0.79
CA THR A 40 7.77 6.26 -0.80
C THR A 40 6.61 5.61 -0.05
N LEU A 41 6.23 6.13 1.12
CA LEU A 41 5.08 5.63 1.88
C LEU A 41 3.76 5.80 1.11
N ALA A 42 3.57 6.93 0.43
CA ALA A 42 2.42 7.16 -0.42
C ALA A 42 2.38 6.19 -1.62
N CYS A 43 3.51 5.97 -2.30
CA CYS A 43 3.60 5.05 -3.43
C CYS A 43 3.30 3.60 -3.02
N CYS A 44 3.89 3.14 -1.91
CA CYS A 44 3.60 1.82 -1.35
C CYS A 44 2.12 1.65 -0.96
N TYR A 45 1.50 2.69 -0.38
CA TYR A 45 0.07 2.66 -0.08
C TYR A 45 -0.80 2.57 -1.33
N LEU A 46 -0.50 3.37 -2.35
CA LEU A 46 -1.26 3.39 -3.61
C LEU A 46 -1.21 2.03 -4.31
N MET A 47 -0.03 1.42 -4.43
CA MET A 47 0.12 0.09 -5.01
C MET A 47 -0.72 -0.96 -4.26
N TRP A 48 -0.65 -0.96 -2.92
CA TRP A 48 -1.41 -1.88 -2.09
C TRP A 48 -2.94 -1.63 -2.19
N ALA A 49 -3.38 -0.37 -2.14
CA ALA A 49 -4.79 -0.02 -2.22
C ALA A 49 -5.41 -0.39 -3.57
N ILE A 50 -4.68 -0.17 -4.68
CA ILE A 50 -5.15 -0.51 -6.03
C ILE A 50 -5.34 -2.02 -6.19
N THR A 51 -4.36 -2.82 -5.77
CA THR A 51 -4.45 -4.30 -5.86
C THR A 51 -5.58 -4.84 -4.99
N TYR A 52 -5.84 -4.23 -3.83
CA TYR A 52 -7.00 -4.58 -2.99
C TYR A 52 -8.33 -4.22 -3.66
N MET A 53 -8.43 -3.05 -4.31
CA MET A 53 -9.63 -2.63 -5.05
C MET A 53 -9.94 -3.57 -6.22
N CYS A 54 -8.92 -4.05 -6.95
CA CYS A 54 -9.11 -5.01 -8.03
C CYS A 54 -9.73 -6.34 -7.58
N GLN A 55 -9.55 -6.72 -6.31
CA GLN A 55 -10.09 -7.98 -5.78
C GLN A 55 -11.50 -7.85 -5.19
N MET A 56 -12.00 -6.63 -4.94
CA MET A 56 -13.30 -6.44 -4.27
C MET A 56 -14.52 -6.71 -5.17
N ASN A 57 -14.40 -6.50 -6.48
CA ASN A 57 -15.42 -6.86 -7.47
C ASN A 57 -14.75 -7.64 -8.62
N PRO A 58 -14.45 -8.94 -8.42
CA PRO A 58 -13.81 -9.75 -9.44
C PRO A 58 -14.80 -10.06 -10.57
N LEU A 59 -14.48 -9.62 -11.79
CA LEU A 59 -15.25 -9.93 -13.01
C LEU A 59 -14.89 -11.29 -13.61
N ILE A 60 -13.74 -11.85 -13.23
CA ILE A 60 -13.20 -13.10 -13.75
C ILE A 60 -12.94 -14.02 -12.56
N SER A 61 -13.50 -15.23 -12.63
CA SER A 61 -13.23 -16.28 -11.66
C SER A 61 -12.01 -17.09 -12.09
N PRO A 62 -11.21 -17.60 -11.13
CA PRO A 62 -10.06 -18.42 -11.46
C PRO A 62 -10.51 -19.76 -12.06
N GLU A 63 -10.11 -20.04 -13.29
CA GLU A 63 -10.28 -21.36 -13.91
C GLU A 63 -9.07 -22.24 -13.57
N ARG A 64 -9.32 -23.36 -12.90
CA ARG A 64 -8.26 -24.34 -12.63
C ARG A 64 -8.17 -25.27 -13.83
N VAL A 65 -7.07 -25.18 -14.58
CA VAL A 65 -6.71 -26.19 -15.56
C VAL A 65 -6.43 -27.48 -14.79
N GLU A 66 -7.39 -28.41 -14.83
CA GLU A 66 -7.19 -29.74 -14.30
C GLU A 66 -6.07 -30.40 -15.11
N ARG A 67 -4.89 -30.56 -14.48
CA ARG A 67 -3.78 -31.31 -15.07
C ARG A 67 -4.28 -32.74 -15.24
N ILE A 68 -4.60 -33.12 -16.48
CA ILE A 68 -4.97 -34.47 -16.88
C ILE A 68 -3.94 -35.44 -16.27
N LYS A 69 -4.38 -36.17 -15.25
CA LYS A 69 -3.64 -37.34 -14.76
C LYS A 69 -3.92 -38.45 -15.76
N ASN A 70 -2.86 -38.73 -16.52
CA ASN A 70 -2.71 -39.80 -17.48
C ASN A 70 -3.31 -41.15 -17.04
N ASN A 71 -3.77 -41.94 -18.02
CA ASN A 71 -3.55 -43.39 -18.03
C ASN A 71 -2.69 -43.71 -19.25
#